data_AF-A0A3M5D5E8-F1
#
_entry.id   AF-A0A3M5D5E8-F1
#
_cell.length_a   1.000
_cell.length_b   1.000
_cell.length_c   1.000
_cell.angle_alpha   90.00
_cell.angle_beta   90.00
_cell.angle_gamma   90.00
#
_symmetry.space_group_name_H-M   'P 1'
#
loop_
_entity.id
_entity.type
_entity.pdbx_description
1 polymer ?
#
loop_
_entity_poly.entity_id
_entity_poly.type
_entity_poly.pdbx_seq_one_letter_code
_entity_poly.pdbx_strand_id
1 'polypeptide(L)'
;MRYRVDGALRDVVAPRKALHAALVSRIKIMAQLDIAEKRLPQDGRIALRVAGRPIDIRVSTVPTGHGERVVMRLLDKQAGRLRLETLGMAPGVLAPLDNLIRQ
;
A
#
# COMPACT_ATOMS: atom_id res chain seq x y z
N MET A 1 12.48 -7.19 -6.57
CA MET A 1 11.25 -6.58 -6.00
C MET A 1 11.61 -5.18 -5.53
N ARG A 2 10.66 -4.25 -5.30
CA ARG A 2 10.97 -2.91 -4.77
C ARG A 2 10.02 -2.53 -3.65
N TYR A 3 10.55 -1.84 -2.65
CA TYR A 3 9.76 -1.23 -1.57
C TYR A 3 9.84 0.29 -1.67
N ARG A 4 8.77 0.97 -1.29
CA ARG A 4 8.79 2.41 -1.07
C ARG A 4 8.88 2.66 0.44
N VAL A 5 10.00 3.22 0.88
CA VAL A 5 10.27 3.54 2.29
C VAL A 5 10.62 5.02 2.37
N ASP A 6 9.91 5.78 3.18
CA ASP A 6 10.06 7.24 3.32
C ASP A 6 9.99 7.97 1.96
N GLY A 7 9.08 7.54 1.10
CA GLY A 7 8.89 8.10 -0.24
C GLY A 7 9.86 7.59 -1.30
N ALA A 8 11.03 7.07 -0.93
CA ALA A 8 12.05 6.58 -1.85
C ALA A 8 11.86 5.09 -2.22
N LEU A 9 12.13 4.73 -3.48
CA LEU A 9 12.15 3.33 -3.92
C LEU A 9 13.49 2.69 -3.57
N ARG A 10 13.42 1.51 -2.95
CA ARG A 10 14.57 0.68 -2.59
C ARG A 10 14.42 -0.68 -3.27
N ASP A 11 15.42 -1.06 -4.03
CA ASP A 11 15.49 -2.39 -4.63
C ASP A 11 15.78 -3.42 -3.55
N VAL A 12 15.06 -4.54 -3.63
CA VAL A 12 15.29 -5.72 -2.81
C VAL A 12 15.47 -6.93 -3.71
N VAL A 13 16.27 -7.88 -3.23
CA VAL A 13 16.65 -9.11 -3.94
C VAL A 13 15.47 -9.66 -4.71
N ALA A 14 15.65 -9.79 -6.02
CA ALA A 14 14.59 -10.28 -6.90
C ALA A 14 14.49 -11.81 -6.76
N PRO A 15 13.29 -12.36 -6.50
CA PRO A 15 13.09 -13.80 -6.59
C PRO A 15 13.33 -14.26 -8.03
N ARG A 16 13.71 -15.54 -8.20
CA ARG A 16 13.91 -16.15 -9.52
C ARG A 16 12.68 -15.93 -10.39
N LYS A 17 12.86 -15.57 -11.68
CA LYS A 17 11.77 -15.27 -12.63
C LYS A 17 10.71 -16.39 -12.69
N ALA A 18 11.11 -17.64 -12.49
CA ALA A 18 10.22 -18.80 -12.43
C ALA A 18 9.12 -18.71 -11.35
N LEU A 19 9.37 -17.98 -10.25
CA LEU A 19 8.42 -17.82 -9.15
C LEU A 19 7.34 -16.75 -9.43
N HIS A 20 7.50 -15.95 -10.49
CA HIS A 20 6.62 -14.81 -10.77
C HIS A 20 5.14 -15.19 -10.81
N ALA A 21 4.79 -16.20 -11.63
CA ALA A 21 3.40 -16.63 -11.80
C ALA A 21 2.78 -17.16 -10.49
N ALA A 22 3.55 -17.92 -9.71
CA ALA A 22 3.09 -18.45 -8.43
C ALA A 22 2.85 -17.33 -7.41
N LEU A 23 3.73 -16.32 -7.36
CA LEU A 23 3.58 -15.15 -6.49
C LEU A 23 2.34 -14.32 -6.86
N VAL A 24 2.14 -14.04 -8.15
CA VAL A 24 0.95 -13.31 -8.63
C VAL A 24 -0.32 -14.07 -8.27
N SER A 25 -0.37 -15.38 -8.53
CA SER A 25 -1.53 -16.23 -8.20
C SER A 25 -1.82 -16.21 -6.70
N ARG A 26 -0.79 -16.30 -5.84
CA ARG A 26 -0.97 -16.27 -4.39
C ARG A 26 -1.54 -14.94 -3.93
N ILE A 27 -1.05 -13.83 -4.47
CA ILE A 27 -1.53 -12.49 -4.13
C ILE A 27 -2.98 -12.30 -4.61
N LYS A 28 -3.31 -12.76 -5.83
CA LYS A 28 -4.69 -12.72 -6.36
C LYS A 28 -5.67 -13.48 -5.47
N ILE A 29 -5.32 -14.69 -5.04
CA ILE A 29 -6.14 -15.49 -4.12
C ILE A 29 -6.39 -14.72 -2.81
N MET A 30 -5.32 -14.19 -2.20
CA MET A 30 -5.43 -13.46 -0.94
C MET A 30 -6.29 -12.21 -1.07
N ALA A 31 -6.30 -11.58 -2.24
CA ALA A 31 -7.05 -10.36 -2.53
C ALA A 31 -8.43 -10.61 -3.18
N GLN A 32 -8.86 -11.89 -3.29
CA GLN A 32 -10.12 -12.30 -3.93
C GLN A 32 -10.24 -11.85 -5.40
N LEU A 33 -9.13 -11.90 -6.14
CA LEU A 33 -9.05 -11.55 -7.56
C LEU A 33 -9.13 -12.78 -8.45
N ASP A 34 -9.56 -12.59 -9.71
CA ASP A 34 -9.61 -13.65 -10.71
C ASP A 34 -8.20 -14.00 -11.20
N ILE A 35 -7.80 -15.25 -10.97
CA ILE A 35 -6.48 -15.80 -11.34
C ILE A 35 -6.43 -16.13 -12.83
N ALA A 36 -7.57 -16.46 -13.44
CA ALA A 36 -7.67 -16.77 -14.85
C ALA A 36 -7.54 -15.51 -15.71
N GLU A 37 -8.10 -14.38 -15.25
CA GLU A 37 -7.99 -13.11 -15.96
C GLU A 37 -6.60 -12.48 -15.75
N LYS A 38 -5.91 -12.22 -16.87
CA LYS A 38 -4.53 -11.69 -16.91
C LYS A 38 -4.36 -10.53 -17.91
N ARG A 39 -5.44 -10.13 -18.58
CA ARG A 39 -5.47 -9.15 -19.67
C ARG A 39 -6.06 -7.81 -19.22
N LEU A 40 -6.78 -7.80 -18.10
CA LEU A 40 -7.37 -6.60 -17.52
C LEU A 40 -6.71 -6.26 -16.18
N PRO A 41 -6.56 -4.97 -15.85
CA PRO A 41 -6.20 -4.57 -14.50
C PRO A 41 -7.23 -5.06 -13.47
N GLN A 42 -6.78 -5.41 -12.27
CA GLN A 42 -7.66 -5.80 -11.17
C GLN A 42 -7.19 -5.19 -9.86
N ASP A 43 -8.14 -4.77 -9.03
CA ASP A 43 -7.89 -4.18 -7.71
C ASP A 43 -8.63 -4.95 -6.62
N GLY A 44 -7.96 -5.19 -5.50
CA GLY A 44 -8.48 -5.97 -4.39
C GLY A 44 -7.93 -5.51 -3.04
N ARG A 45 -8.36 -6.18 -1.98
CA ARG A 45 -7.90 -5.89 -0.61
C ARG A 45 -7.55 -7.17 0.11
N ILE A 46 -6.52 -7.10 0.94
CA ILE A 46 -6.13 -8.17 1.87
C ILE A 46 -6.18 -7.57 3.27
N ALA A 47 -6.99 -8.15 4.15
CA ALA A 47 -6.98 -7.82 5.57
C ALA A 47 -6.14 -8.86 6.31
N LEU A 48 -5.10 -8.42 7.02
CA LEU A 48 -4.21 -9.31 7.76
C LEU A 48 -3.76 -8.70 9.08
N ARG A 49 -3.39 -9.56 10.04
CA ARG A 49 -2.81 -9.14 11.31
C ARG A 49 -1.33 -9.48 11.32
N VAL A 50 -0.47 -8.49 11.53
CA VAL A 50 0.99 -8.66 11.65
C VAL A 50 1.41 -8.07 12.98
N ALA A 51 2.11 -8.86 13.80
CA ALA A 51 2.52 -8.46 15.15
C ALA A 51 1.35 -7.86 15.98
N GLY A 52 0.18 -8.47 15.88
CA GLY A 52 -1.06 -8.02 16.56
C GLY A 52 -1.75 -6.81 15.93
N ARG A 53 -1.12 -6.10 14.99
CA ARG A 53 -1.67 -4.90 14.35
C ARG A 53 -2.47 -5.25 13.09
N PRO A 54 -3.71 -4.75 12.95
CA PRO A 54 -4.48 -4.93 11.72
C PRO A 54 -3.91 -4.05 10.60
N ILE A 55 -3.52 -4.68 9.50
CA ILE A 55 -3.03 -4.01 8.29
C ILE A 55 -4.04 -4.28 7.16
N ASP A 56 -4.48 -3.21 6.50
CA ASP A 56 -5.25 -3.28 5.27
C ASP A 56 -4.29 -3.13 4.10
N ILE A 57 -4.22 -4.11 3.22
CA ILE A 57 -3.38 -4.03 2.03
C ILE A 57 -4.27 -3.85 0.82
N ARG A 58 -4.08 -2.74 0.10
CA ARG A 58 -4.66 -2.56 -1.23
C ARG A 58 -3.74 -3.21 -2.25
N VAL A 59 -4.30 -4.03 -3.11
CA VAL A 59 -3.58 -4.75 -4.16
C VAL A 59 -4.08 -4.26 -5.49
N SER A 60 -3.16 -3.99 -6.41
CA SER A 60 -3.47 -3.69 -7.81
C SER A 60 -2.59 -4.57 -8.70
N THR A 61 -3.19 -5.17 -9.71
CA THR A 61 -2.51 -5.98 -10.73
C THR A 61 -2.74 -5.36 -12.10
N VAL A 62 -1.69 -5.27 -12.90
CA VAL A 62 -1.73 -4.66 -14.24
C VAL A 62 -0.97 -5.57 -15.22
N PRO A 63 -1.55 -5.90 -16.38
CA PRO A 63 -0.85 -6.65 -17.42
C PRO A 63 0.36 -5.87 -17.96
N THR A 64 1.46 -6.56 -18.22
CA THR A 64 2.68 -6.02 -18.83
C THR A 64 3.25 -7.02 -19.84
N GLY A 65 4.20 -6.60 -20.67
CA GLY A 65 4.83 -7.49 -21.66
C GLY A 65 5.52 -8.73 -21.08
N HIS A 66 5.84 -8.75 -19.78
CA HIS A 66 6.54 -9.86 -19.11
C HIS A 66 5.67 -10.57 -18.06
N GLY A 67 4.35 -10.48 -18.17
CA GLY A 67 3.37 -11.00 -17.20
C GLY A 67 2.70 -9.88 -16.42
N GLU A 68 2.28 -10.13 -15.19
CA GLU A 68 1.54 -9.12 -14.42
C GLU A 68 2.43 -8.36 -13.45
N ARG A 69 2.27 -7.04 -13.40
CA ARG A 69 2.88 -6.20 -12.38
C ARG A 69 1.90 -6.04 -11.22
N VAL A 70 2.38 -6.37 -10.02
CA VAL A 70 1.59 -6.28 -8.78
C VAL A 70 2.13 -5.14 -7.93
N VAL A 71 1.24 -4.30 -7.43
CA VAL A 71 1.54 -3.24 -6.47
C VAL A 71 0.70 -3.48 -5.22
N MET A 72 1.35 -3.44 -4.05
CA MET A 72 0.69 -3.57 -2.75
C MET A 72 0.93 -2.30 -1.95
N ARG A 73 -0.15 -1.71 -1.43
CA ARG A 73 -0.09 -0.55 -0.53
C ARG A 73 -0.59 -0.97 0.84
N LEU A 74 0.29 -0.91 1.82
CA LEU A 74 -0.01 -1.22 3.22
C LEU A 74 -0.58 0.03 3.87
N LEU A 75 -1.73 -0.11 4.51
CA LEU A 75 -2.40 0.94 5.26
C LEU A 75 -2.52 0.48 6.73
N ASP A 76 -1.88 1.23 7.61
CA ASP A 76 -2.09 1.09 9.06
C ASP A 76 -3.38 1.80 9.45
N LYS A 77 -4.38 1.04 9.91
CA LYS A 77 -5.67 1.60 10.33
C LYS A 77 -5.56 2.44 11.61
N GLN A 78 -4.46 2.35 12.36
CA GLN A 78 -4.24 3.09 13.61
C GLN A 78 -3.55 4.44 13.41
N ALA A 79 -2.86 4.65 12.28
CA ALA A 79 -2.12 5.89 12.02
C ALA A 79 -3.01 7.13 11.75
N GLY A 80 -4.35 6.95 11.66
CA GLY A 80 -5.29 7.92 11.10
C GLY A 80 -5.75 9.07 12.00
N ARG A 81 -5.28 9.22 13.23
CA ARG A 81 -5.62 10.38 14.09
C ARG A 81 -4.38 11.16 14.48
N LEU A 82 -3.89 11.96 13.54
CA LEU A 82 -2.92 13.00 13.84
C LEU A 82 -3.67 14.17 14.50
N ARG A 83 -3.13 14.66 15.63
CA ARG A 83 -3.62 15.90 16.21
C ARG A 83 -2.91 17.07 15.52
N LEU A 84 -3.59 18.20 15.38
CA LEU A 84 -3.05 19.37 14.64
C LEU A 84 -1.67 19.79 15.16
N GLU A 85 -1.46 19.70 16.47
CA GLU A 85 -0.20 20.07 17.15
C GLU A 85 0.96 19.13 16.82
N THR A 86 0.65 17.90 16.37
CA THR A 86 1.67 16.88 16.02
C THR A 86 2.11 16.94 14.55
N LEU A 87 1.58 17.87 13.77
CA LEU A 87 1.89 18.01 12.34
C LEU A 87 3.19 18.76 12.04
N GLY A 88 3.92 19.20 13.07
CA GLY A 88 5.22 19.87 12.92
C GLY A 88 5.12 21.32 12.46
N MET A 89 4.00 21.99 12.74
CA MET A 89 3.83 23.41 12.41
C MET A 89 4.73 24.27 13.30
N ALA A 90 5.23 25.37 12.72
CA ALA A 90 5.90 26.40 13.52
C ALA A 90 4.90 27.00 14.53
N PRO A 91 5.35 27.39 15.74
CA PRO A 91 4.47 27.90 16.79
C PRO A 91 3.59 29.08 16.36
N GLY A 92 4.10 29.96 15.48
CA GLY A 92 3.36 31.11 14.95
C GLY A 92 2.29 30.78 13.91
N VAL A 93 2.23 29.55 13.40
CA VAL A 93 1.28 29.11 12.36
C VAL A 93 0.11 28.33 12.95
N LEU A 94 0.36 27.55 14.01
CA LEU A 94 -0.63 26.66 14.61
C LEU A 94 -1.87 27.42 15.12
N ALA A 95 -1.66 28.50 15.89
CA ALA A 95 -2.78 29.24 16.51
C ALA A 95 -3.66 29.97 15.47
N PRO A 96 -3.12 30.69 14.46
CA PRO A 96 -3.94 31.24 13.39
C PRO A 96 -4.71 30.18 12.61
N LEU A 97 -4.09 29.03 12.33
CA LEU A 97 -4.73 27.95 11.57
C LEU A 97 -5.85 27.28 12.37
N ASP A 98 -5.66 26.98 13.66
CA ASP A 98 -6.71 26.41 14.52
C ASP A 98 -7.91 27.35 14.63
N ASN A 99 -7.68 28.66 14.73
CA ASN A 99 -8.76 29.66 14.71
C ASN A 99 -9.53 29.68 13.38
N LEU A 100 -8.84 29.50 12.24
CA LEU A 100 -9.49 29.50 10.92
C LEU A 100 -10.34 28.23 10.69
N ILE A 101 -9.88 27.07 11.17
CA ILE A 101 -10.60 25.79 10.99
C ILE A 101 -11.87 25.71 11.84
N ARG A 102 -11.97 26.50 12.92
CA ARG A 102 -13.12 26.53 13.84
C ARG A 102 -14.17 27.59 13.50
N GLN A 103 -13.94 28.40 12.47
CA GLN A 103 -14.98 29.25 11.88
C GLN A 103 -15.92 28.42 11.01
#